data_AF-A0A9D2T5Q2-F1
#
_entry.id   AF-A0A9D2T5Q2-F1
#
_cell.length_a   1.000
_cell.length_b   1.000
_cell.length_c   1.000
_cell.angle_alpha   90.00
_cell.angle_beta   90.00
_cell.angle_gamma   90.00
#
_symmetry.space_group_name_H-M   'P 1'
#
loop_
_entity.id
_entity.type
_entity.pdbx_description
1 polymer ?
#
loop_
_entity_poly.entity_id
_entity_poly.type
_entity_poly.pdbx_seq_one_letter_code
_entity_poly.pdbx_strand_id
1 'polypeptide(L)' 'MEPITVEKYADMVMQNNKGYNRADLVKSLRAALAAKRNGAKCMICGQPIWAAGSAITGENLCFTCTTGEAEDSEDYEIV' A
#
# COMPACT_ATOMS: atom_id res chain seq x y z
N MET A 1 -9.29 7.32 -1.91
CA MET A 1 -9.00 6.00 -1.31
C MET A 1 -9.90 5.74 -0.11
N GLU A 2 -10.39 4.51 0.02
CA GLU A 2 -11.18 4.00 1.14
C GLU A 2 -10.28 3.39 2.23
N PRO A 3 -10.48 3.73 3.51
CA PRO A 3 -9.67 3.19 4.60
C PRO A 3 -9.96 1.70 4.84
N ILE A 4 -8.90 0.91 5.04
CA ILE A 4 -8.98 -0.51 5.37
C ILE A 4 -7.93 -0.90 6.42
N THR A 5 -8.23 -1.88 7.27
CA THR A 5 -7.23 -2.42 8.19
C THR A 5 -6.19 -3.25 7.44
N VAL A 6 -4.95 -3.28 7.94
CA VAL A 6 -3.88 -4.14 7.41
C VAL A 6 -4.32 -5.60 7.21
N GLU A 7 -4.98 -6.18 8.21
CA GLU A 7 -5.38 -7.59 8.19
C GLU A 7 -6.41 -7.87 7.10
N LYS A 8 -7.46 -7.03 6.99
CA LYS A 8 -8.49 -7.17 5.96
C LYS A 8 -7.92 -6.98 4.55
N TYR A 9 -7.00 -6.03 4.35
CA TYR A 9 -6.33 -5.87 3.06
C TYR A 9 -5.50 -7.10 2.71
N ALA A 10 -4.72 -7.63 3.67
CA ALA A 10 -3.94 -8.85 3.46
C ALA A 10 -4.83 -10.04 3.11
N ASP A 11 -5.97 -10.21 3.79
CA ASP A 11 -6.93 -11.28 3.50
C ASP A 11 -7.51 -11.16 2.08
N MET A 12 -7.86 -9.95 1.65
CA MET A 12 -8.32 -9.69 0.28
C MET A 12 -7.25 -10.02 -0.77
N VAL A 13 -5.98 -9.69 -0.51
CA VAL A 13 -4.88 -10.05 -1.40
C VAL A 13 -4.73 -11.57 -1.49
N MET A 14 -4.80 -12.29 -0.36
CA MET A 14 -4.73 -13.75 -0.34
C MET A 14 -5.86 -14.41 -1.12
N GLN A 15 -7.08 -13.86 -1.05
CA GLN A 15 -8.25 -14.43 -1.75
C GLN A 15 -8.15 -14.29 -3.27
N ASN A 16 -7.61 -13.16 -3.74
CA ASN A 16 -7.63 -12.81 -5.16
C ASN A 16 -6.31 -13.12 -5.89
N ASN A 17 -5.22 -13.41 -5.17
CA ASN A 17 -3.90 -13.59 -5.76
C ASN A 17 -3.24 -14.88 -5.26
N LYS A 18 -2.50 -15.55 -6.15
CA LYS A 18 -1.66 -16.72 -5.80
C LYS A 18 -0.21 -16.28 -5.59
N GLY A 19 0.52 -17.00 -4.75
CA GLY A 19 1.97 -16.82 -4.58
C GLY A 19 2.39 -15.83 -3.48
N TYR A 20 1.44 -15.22 -2.77
CA TYR A 20 1.75 -14.40 -1.60
C TYR A 20 1.82 -15.24 -0.32
N ASN A 21 2.70 -14.85 0.59
CA ASN A 21 2.68 -15.30 1.97
C ASN A 21 1.99 -14.23 2.83
N ARG A 22 0.93 -14.61 3.54
CA ARG A 22 0.14 -13.68 4.36
C ARG A 22 0.97 -13.01 5.46
N ALA A 23 1.83 -13.75 6.14
CA ALA A 23 2.61 -13.22 7.26
C ALA A 23 3.63 -12.18 6.77
N ASP A 24 4.30 -12.47 5.65
CA ASP A 24 5.24 -11.54 5.03
C ASP A 24 4.51 -10.29 4.51
N LEU A 25 3.34 -10.46 3.88
CA LEU A 25 2.53 -9.34 3.42
C LEU A 25 2.10 -8.43 4.58
N VAL A 26 1.58 -9.00 5.68
CA VAL A 26 1.21 -8.22 6.88
C VAL A 26 2.41 -7.45 7.43
N LYS A 27 3.60 -8.07 7.44
CA LYS A 27 4.83 -7.39 7.87
C LYS A 27 5.16 -6.21 6.96
N SER A 28 5.10 -6.39 5.64
CA SER A 28 5.35 -5.31 4.66
C SER A 28 4.32 -4.19 4.77
N LEU A 29 3.03 -4.51 4.92
CA LEU A 29 1.96 -3.53 5.10
C LEU A 29 2.19 -2.68 6.36
N ARG A 30 2.52 -3.31 7.50
CA ARG A 30 2.83 -2.58 8.73
C ARG A 30 4.06 -1.68 8.60
N ALA A 31 5.09 -2.16 7.89
CA ALA A 31 6.28 -1.37 7.62
C ALA A 31 5.98 -0.15 6.74
N ALA A 32 5.21 -0.32 5.66
CA ALA A 32 4.81 0.77 4.79
C ALA A 32 3.91 1.79 5.50
N LEU A 33 2.96 1.32 6.32
CA LEU A 33 2.11 2.18 7.14
C LEU A 33 2.92 2.99 8.15
N ALA A 34 3.88 2.37 8.83
CA ALA A 34 4.80 3.06 9.72
C ALA A 34 5.66 4.09 8.97
N ALA A 35 6.19 3.74 7.80
CA ALA A 35 6.94 4.67 6.96
C ALA A 35 6.10 5.88 6.55
N LYS A 36 4.85 5.66 6.12
CA LYS A 36 3.91 6.73 5.78
C LYS A 36 3.65 7.65 6.97
N ARG A 37 3.39 7.09 8.16
CA ARG A 37 3.20 7.84 9.41
C ARG A 37 4.44 8.65 9.80
N ASN A 38 5.63 8.17 9.46
CA ASN A 38 6.89 8.88 9.66
C ASN A 38 7.23 9.87 8.53
N GLY A 39 6.29 10.13 7.60
CA GLY A 39 6.45 11.14 6.57
C GLY A 39 7.20 10.69 5.32
N ALA A 40 7.34 9.38 5.08
CA ALA A 40 7.93 8.85 3.86
C ALA A 40 7.24 9.43 2.61
N LYS A 41 8.05 9.72 1.60
CA LYS A 41 7.64 10.34 0.34
C LYS A 41 7.92 9.41 -0.83
N CYS A 42 7.10 9.56 -1.87
CA CYS A 42 7.28 8.91 -3.16
C CYS A 42 8.66 9.24 -3.71
N MET A 43 9.45 8.22 -4.06
CA MET A 43 10.80 8.39 -4.59
C MET A 43 10.84 9.05 -5.98
N ILE A 44 9.70 9.09 -6.68
CA ILE A 44 9.59 9.67 -8.03
C ILE A 44 9.18 11.15 -7.98
N CYS A 45 8.15 11.49 -7.20
CA CYS A 45 7.50 12.81 -7.26
C CYS A 45 7.42 13.56 -5.92
N GLY A 46 7.89 12.97 -4.82
CA GLY A 46 7.90 13.62 -3.50
C GLY A 46 6.55 13.74 -2.79
N GLN A 47 5.45 13.26 -3.40
CA GLN A 47 4.14 13.18 -2.74
C GLN A 47 4.15 12.19 -1.56
N PRO A 48 3.20 12.25 -0.61
CA PRO A 48 3.03 11.19 0.38
C PRO A 48 2.87 9.82 -0.28
N ILE A 49 3.47 8.77 0.31
CA ILE A 49 3.32 7.42 -0.22
C ILE A 49 1.89 6.90 -0.06
N TRP A 50 1.50 6.00 -0.96
CA TRP A 50 0.34 5.13 -0.82
C TRP A 50 0.80 3.86 -0.13
N ALA A 51 0.43 3.65 1.15
CA ALA A 51 1.06 2.62 1.96
C ALA A 51 0.66 1.21 1.52
N ALA A 52 -0.60 1.02 1.10
CA ALA A 52 -1.06 -0.26 0.56
C ALA A 52 -0.27 -0.65 -0.70
N GLY A 53 -0.18 0.23 -1.69
CA GLY A 53 0.60 -0.01 -2.91
C GLY A 53 2.10 -0.16 -2.65
N SER A 54 2.68 0.69 -1.79
CA SER A 54 4.10 0.62 -1.44
C SER A 54 4.50 -0.72 -0.81
N ALA A 55 3.59 -1.32 -0.01
CA ALA A 55 3.83 -2.65 0.55
C ALA A 55 3.83 -3.77 -0.49
N ILE A 56 3.07 -3.61 -1.58
CA ILE A 56 2.98 -4.57 -2.69
C ILE A 56 4.18 -4.42 -3.64
N THR A 57 4.56 -3.19 -3.97
CA THR A 57 5.70 -2.92 -4.86
C THR A 57 7.05 -3.11 -4.17
N GLY A 58 7.09 -3.01 -2.84
CA GLY A 58 8.34 -2.99 -2.07
C GLY A 58 9.07 -1.66 -2.14
N GLU A 59 8.44 -0.62 -2.69
CA GLU A 59 9.02 0.69 -2.95
C GLU A 59 8.14 1.81 -2.38
N ASN A 60 8.75 2.89 -1.90
CA ASN A 60 8.03 4.09 -1.46
C ASN A 60 7.46 4.83 -2.68
N LEU A 61 6.23 4.52 -3.07
CA LEU A 61 5.53 5.11 -4.21
C LEU A 61 4.18 5.71 -3.78
N CYS A 62 3.79 6.82 -4.41
CA CYS A 62 2.41 7.32 -4.31
C CYS A 62 1.51 6.60 -5.31
N PHE A 63 0.21 6.70 -5.11
CA PHE A 63 -0.81 6.08 -5.95
C PHE A 63 -0.59 6.33 -7.45
N THR A 64 -0.53 7.61 -7.86
CA THR A 64 -0.35 7.97 -9.27
C THR A 64 0.95 7.44 -9.87
N CYS A 65 2.03 7.37 -9.10
CA CYS A 65 3.28 6.78 -9.60
C CYS A 65 3.23 5.25 -9.66
N THR A 66 2.38 4.60 -8.86
CA THR A 66 2.16 3.15 -8.89
C THR A 66 1.22 2.74 -10.03
N THR A 67 0.11 3.45 -10.24
CA THR A 67 -0.98 3.04 -11.16
C THR A 67 -0.99 3.82 -12.47
N GLY A 68 -0.43 5.04 -12.49
CA GLY A 68 -0.59 6.00 -13.58
C GLY A 68 -1.92 6.77 -13.52
N GLU A 69 -2.75 6.54 -12.51
CA GLU A 69 -4.08 7.12 -12.37
C GLU A 69 -4.08 8.34 -11.44
N ALA A 70 -5.00 9.28 -11.68
CA ALA A 70 -5.14 10.49 -10.87
C ALA A 70 -6.25 10.39 -9.81
N GLU A 71 -7.23 9.51 -10.03
CA GLU A 71 -8.39 9.32 -9.16
C GLU A 71 -8.21 8.03 -8.37
N ASP A 72 -8.42 8.09 -7.06
CA ASP A 72 -8.09 7.00 -6.13
C ASP A 72 -9.29 6.60 -5.25
N SER A 73 -10.49 7.11 -5.54
CA SER A 73 -11.68 6.95 -4.69
C SER A 73 -12.14 5.50 -4.55
N GLU A 74 -11.88 4.64 -5.53
CA GLU A 74 -12.23 3.21 -5.50
C GLU A 74 -11.11 2.31 -4.94
N ASP A 75 -9.94 2.89 -4.62
CA ASP A 75 -8.77 2.17 -4.13
C ASP A 75 -8.66 2.18 -2.61
N TYR A 76 -7.99 1.17 -2.06
CA TYR A 76 -7.83 1.05 -0.62
C TYR A 76 -6.55 1.70 -0.11
N GLU A 77 -6.63 2.36 1.05
CA GLU A 77 -5.46 2.76 1.84
C GLU A 77 -5.49 2.09 3.21
N ILE A 78 -4.35 1.54 3.63
CA ILE A 78 -4.22 0.90 4.93
C ILE A 78 -4.13 1.95 6.04
N VAL A 79 -4.86 1.73 7.14
CA VAL A 79 -4.90 2.60 8.32
C VAL A 79 -4.55 1.90 9.62
#